data_AF-A0A956PAV6-F1
#
_entry.id   AF-A0A956PAV6-F1
#
_cell.length_a   1.000
_cell.length_b   1.000
_cell.length_c   1.000
_cell.angle_alpha   90.00
_cell.angle_beta   90.00
_cell.angle_gamma   90.00
#
_symmetry.space_group_name_H-M   'P 1'
#
loop_
_entity.id
_entity.type
_entity.pdbx_description
1 polymer ?
#
loop_
_entity_poly.entity_id
_entity_poly.type
_entity_poly.pdbx_seq_one_letter_code
_entity_poly.pdbx_strand_id
1 'polypeptide(L)'
;MYTKYTFEGRDASALAGGSAVAHPEDFDPFAPETIEDPYPFYKALRDEAPVWRMPGADYHAVSRYEDIRAVVMDPARFSSNIVAIILSSGEATQLLERPEMTGGPVDVLAIQDPPLHGPQRKL
;
A
#
# COMPACT_ATOMS: atom_id res chain seq x y z
N MET A 1 13.88 15.80 13.82
CA MET A 1 14.02 15.09 15.11
C MET A 1 13.58 13.66 14.83
N TYR A 2 14.54 12.75 14.61
CA TYR A 2 14.30 11.41 14.09
C TYR A 2 14.22 10.45 15.28
N THR A 3 13.05 9.86 15.55
CA THR A 3 12.92 8.84 16.60
C THR A 3 13.07 7.47 15.96
N LYS A 4 14.18 6.79 16.27
CA LYS A 4 14.35 5.36 16.01
C LYS A 4 13.27 4.59 16.76
N TYR A 5 12.41 3.89 16.05
CA TYR A 5 11.57 2.85 16.65
C TYR A 5 12.36 1.54 16.63
N THR A 6 12.89 1.18 17.79
CA THR A 6 13.39 -0.18 18.07
C THR A 6 12.29 -0.85 18.87
N PHE A 7 11.67 -1.90 18.33
CA PHE A 7 10.75 -2.73 19.08
C PHE A 7 11.44 -4.07 19.35
N GLU A 8 11.64 -4.38 20.63
CA GLU A 8 12.19 -5.66 21.08
C GLU A 8 11.19 -6.77 20.72
N GLY A 9 11.68 -7.76 19.97
CA GLY A 9 10.91 -8.94 19.59
C GLY A 9 10.36 -9.64 20.82
N ARG A 10 9.04 -9.83 20.84
CA ARG A 10 8.41 -10.81 21.72
C ARG A 10 8.26 -12.10 20.94
N ASP A 11 8.77 -13.16 21.56
CA ASP A 11 8.83 -14.51 21.05
C ASP A 11 7.51 -14.98 20.44
N ALA A 12 7.56 -15.43 19.18
CA ALA A 12 6.46 -16.03 18.43
C ALA A 12 6.10 -17.45 18.91
N SER A 13 6.23 -17.75 20.21
CA SER A 13 5.95 -19.08 20.77
C SER A 13 4.79 -19.07 21.77
N ALA A 14 3.62 -18.59 21.35
CA ALA A 14 2.38 -18.86 22.07
C ALA A 14 1.14 -18.69 21.19
N LEU A 15 0.92 -19.58 20.22
CA LEU A 15 -0.42 -19.81 19.65
C LEU A 15 -0.91 -21.19 20.07
N ALA A 16 -1.19 -21.32 21.37
CA ALA A 16 -1.98 -22.41 21.93
C ALA A 16 -3.04 -21.82 22.87
N GLY A 17 -4.29 -21.79 22.40
CA GLY A 17 -5.48 -21.72 23.24
C GLY A 17 -6.08 -20.32 23.48
N GLY A 18 -7.24 -20.08 22.88
CA GLY A 18 -8.13 -18.95 23.16
C GLY A 18 -8.27 -18.00 21.97
N SER A 19 -9.45 -17.94 21.35
CA SER A 19 -9.76 -17.04 20.23
C SER A 19 -9.81 -15.58 20.71
N ALA A 20 -8.64 -14.97 20.91
CA ALA A 20 -8.54 -13.52 20.86
C ALA A 20 -8.80 -13.10 19.41
N VAL A 21 -9.70 -12.14 19.21
CA VAL A 21 -9.90 -11.53 17.90
C VAL A 21 -8.61 -10.77 17.58
N ALA A 22 -7.99 -11.09 16.45
CA ALA A 22 -6.78 -10.39 16.02
C ALA A 22 -7.18 -9.02 15.45
N HIS A 23 -6.54 -7.96 15.92
CA HIS A 23 -6.80 -6.59 15.50
C HIS A 23 -5.73 -6.14 14.49
N PRO A 24 -6.05 -5.23 13.54
CA PRO A 24 -5.08 -4.76 12.56
C PRO A 24 -3.79 -4.17 13.17
N GLU A 25 -3.89 -3.52 14.33
CA GLU A 25 -2.75 -2.98 15.09
C GLU A 25 -1.80 -4.03 15.68
N ASP A 26 -2.20 -5.30 15.74
CA ASP A 26 -1.36 -6.40 16.22
C ASP A 26 -0.31 -6.84 15.18
N PHE A 27 -0.44 -6.37 13.93
CA PHE A 27 0.41 -6.76 12.82
C PHE A 27 1.28 -5.59 12.33
N ASP A 28 2.55 -5.86 12.07
CA ASP A 28 3.36 -5.03 11.19
C ASP A 28 3.23 -5.58 9.75
N PRO A 29 2.63 -4.82 8.81
CA PRO A 29 2.45 -5.26 7.41
C PRO A 29 3.76 -5.54 6.67
N PHE A 30 4.88 -5.04 7.17
CA PHE A 30 6.21 -5.19 6.56
C PHE A 30 7.12 -6.16 7.30
N ALA A 31 6.67 -6.73 8.43
CA ALA A 31 7.43 -7.76 9.13
C ALA A 31 7.49 -9.05 8.28
N PRO A 32 8.63 -9.77 8.28
CA PRO A 32 8.79 -11.00 7.50
C PRO A 32 7.68 -12.03 7.73
N GLU A 33 7.21 -12.18 8.97
CA GLU A 33 6.18 -13.13 9.36
C GLU A 33 4.82 -12.76 8.75
N THR A 34 4.47 -11.48 8.73
CA THR A 34 3.25 -10.98 8.08
C THR A 34 3.34 -11.09 6.56
N ILE A 35 4.53 -10.90 5.98
CA ILE A 35 4.75 -11.06 4.54
C ILE A 35 4.62 -12.54 4.15
N GLU A 36 5.13 -13.46 4.97
CA GLU A 36 5.07 -14.90 4.76
C GLU A 36 3.64 -15.45 4.91
N ASP A 37 2.90 -15.00 5.93
CA ASP A 37 1.49 -15.33 6.13
C ASP A 37 0.62 -14.07 6.36
N PRO A 38 0.14 -13.41 5.29
CA PRO A 38 -0.63 -12.16 5.41
C PRO A 38 -2.11 -12.38 5.69
N TYR A 39 -2.61 -13.62 5.63
CA TYR A 39 -4.06 -13.89 5.72
C TYR A 39 -4.68 -13.52 7.07
N PRO A 40 -4.02 -13.73 8.23
CA PRO A 40 -4.52 -13.25 9.52
C PRO A 40 -4.69 -11.73 9.55
N PHE A 41 -3.71 -10.99 9.05
CA PHE A 41 -3.77 -9.53 8.95
C PHE A 41 -4.92 -9.07 8.04
N TYR A 42 -5.06 -9.66 6.85
CA TYR A 42 -6.16 -9.32 5.96
C TYR A 42 -7.54 -9.66 6.54
N LYS A 43 -7.63 -10.71 7.36
CA LYS A 43 -8.87 -11.06 8.07
C LYS A 43 -9.23 -9.98 9.09
N ALA A 44 -8.27 -9.55 9.92
CA ALA A 44 -8.46 -8.47 10.87
C ALA A 44 -8.93 -7.18 10.19
N LEU A 45 -8.32 -6.80 9.06
CA LEU A 45 -8.75 -5.64 8.28
C LEU A 45 -10.20 -5.76 7.78
N ARG A 46 -10.62 -6.91 7.24
CA ARG A 46 -11.98 -7.05 6.69
C ARG A 46 -13.07 -6.99 7.75
N ASP A 47 -12.78 -7.57 8.91
CA ASP A 47 -13.73 -7.72 10.00
C ASP A 47 -13.90 -6.42 10.77
N GLU A 48 -12.83 -5.66 11.01
CA GLU A 48 -12.85 -4.51 11.93
C GLU A 48 -12.56 -3.15 11.29
N ALA A 49 -11.63 -3.09 10.34
CA ALA A 49 -11.17 -1.84 9.75
C ALA A 49 -11.05 -1.95 8.22
N PRO A 50 -12.18 -2.04 7.48
CA PRO A 50 -12.17 -2.30 6.04
C PRO A 50 -11.49 -1.21 5.21
N VAL A 51 -11.40 0.00 5.76
CA VAL A 51 -10.54 1.09 5.29
C VAL A 51 -9.67 1.51 6.48
N TRP A 52 -8.39 1.16 6.44
CA TRP A 52 -7.46 1.38 7.55
C TRP A 52 -6.34 2.34 7.16
N ARG A 53 -6.10 3.35 7.99
CA ARG A 53 -5.01 4.31 7.78
C ARG A 53 -3.68 3.66 8.18
N MET A 54 -2.75 3.56 7.25
CA MET A 54 -1.45 2.95 7.53
C MET A 54 -0.64 3.79 8.53
N PRO A 55 -0.16 3.21 9.65
CA PRO A 55 0.71 3.90 10.60
C PRO A 55 1.98 4.41 9.91
N GLY A 56 2.30 5.69 10.11
CA GLY A 56 3.54 6.29 9.62
C GLY A 56 3.62 6.58 8.11
N ALA A 57 2.62 6.21 7.31
CA ALA A 57 2.56 6.55 5.89
C ALA A 57 1.45 7.56 5.60
N ASP A 58 1.24 7.99 4.33
CA ASP A 58 0.08 8.81 3.90
C ASP A 58 -0.86 8.09 2.92
N TYR A 59 -1.18 6.84 3.24
CA TYR A 59 -2.14 6.05 2.47
C TYR A 59 -3.04 5.19 3.37
N HIS A 60 -4.05 4.58 2.73
CA HIS A 60 -5.02 3.70 3.35
C HIS A 60 -4.95 2.30 2.72
N ALA A 61 -5.15 1.27 3.54
CA ALA A 61 -5.40 -0.09 3.10
C ALA A 61 -6.92 -0.31 2.97
N VAL A 62 -7.36 -0.87 1.84
CA VAL A 62 -8.76 -1.24 1.59
C VAL A 62 -8.82 -2.75 1.43
N SER A 63 -9.70 -3.43 2.18
CA SER A 63 -9.65 -4.89 2.33
C SER A 63 -10.88 -5.65 1.86
N ARG A 64 -12.03 -4.98 1.69
CA ARG A 64 -13.26 -5.59 1.17
C ARG A 64 -13.31 -5.58 -0.34
N TYR A 65 -13.79 -6.67 -0.92
CA TYR A 65 -13.86 -6.82 -2.37
C TYR A 65 -14.69 -5.73 -3.03
N GLU A 66 -15.85 -5.40 -2.45
CA GLU A 66 -16.79 -4.41 -2.97
C GLU A 66 -16.15 -3.02 -3.03
N ASP A 67 -15.41 -2.66 -1.97
CA ASP A 67 -14.73 -1.36 -1.86
C ASP A 67 -13.56 -1.28 -2.85
N ILE A 68 -12.73 -2.34 -2.93
CA ILE A 68 -11.64 -2.43 -3.90
C ILE A 68 -12.19 -2.33 -5.32
N ARG A 69 -13.26 -3.06 -5.62
CA ARG A 69 -13.91 -3.03 -6.93
C ARG A 69 -14.45 -1.64 -7.25
N ALA A 70 -15.05 -0.95 -6.28
CA ALA A 70 -15.54 0.42 -6.49
C ALA A 70 -14.41 1.39 -6.82
N VAL A 71 -13.29 1.32 -6.08
CA VAL A 71 -12.09 2.14 -6.30
C VAL A 71 -11.49 1.89 -7.68
N VAL A 72 -11.23 0.62 -8.02
CA VAL A 72 -10.58 0.23 -9.29
C VAL A 72 -11.43 0.60 -10.51
N MET A 73 -12.76 0.65 -10.36
CA MET A 73 -13.68 0.99 -11.45
C MET A 73 -13.92 2.50 -11.64
N ASP A 74 -13.38 3.36 -10.76
CA ASP A 74 -13.52 4.83 -10.83
C ASP A 74 -12.14 5.53 -10.96
N PRO A 75 -11.44 5.35 -12.11
CA PRO A 75 -10.12 5.94 -12.34
C PRO A 75 -10.14 7.47 -12.45
N ALA A 76 -11.33 8.08 -12.58
CA ALA A 76 -11.47 9.53 -12.57
C ALA A 76 -11.30 10.10 -11.16
N ARG A 77 -11.66 9.34 -10.12
CA ARG A 77 -11.46 9.71 -8.71
C ARG A 77 -10.22 9.08 -8.10
N PHE A 78 -9.83 7.89 -8.55
CA PHE A 78 -8.69 7.13 -8.04
C PHE A 78 -7.67 6.89 -9.14
N SER A 79 -6.71 7.81 -9.23
CA SER A 79 -5.61 7.76 -10.20
C SER A 79 -4.72 6.54 -9.97
N SER A 80 -4.27 5.92 -11.07
CA SER A 80 -3.24 4.86 -11.07
C SER A 80 -1.82 5.42 -11.11
N ASN A 81 -1.66 6.74 -11.14
CA ASN A 81 -0.36 7.40 -11.28
C ASN A 81 0.47 7.29 -9.99
N ILE A 82 1.21 6.19 -9.89
CA ILE A 82 2.11 5.94 -8.77
C ILE A 82 3.31 6.91 -8.75
N VAL A 83 3.69 7.47 -9.90
CA VAL A 83 4.77 8.47 -9.99
C VAL A 83 4.36 9.73 -9.24
N ALA A 84 3.12 10.19 -9.39
CA ALA A 84 2.58 11.32 -8.63
C ALA A 84 2.60 11.04 -7.11
N ILE A 85 2.23 9.81 -6.69
CA ILE A 85 2.30 9.41 -5.27
C ILE A 85 3.74 9.42 -4.76
N ILE A 86 4.67 8.83 -5.50
CA ILE A 86 6.09 8.76 -5.14
C ILE A 86 6.69 10.17 -5.04
N LEU A 87 6.39 11.06 -6.00
CA LEU A 87 6.91 12.43 -6.03
C LEU A 87 6.25 13.36 -5.00
N SER A 88 5.01 13.05 -4.56
CA SER A 88 4.29 13.88 -3.59
C SER A 88 4.90 13.86 -2.19
N SER A 89 5.72 12.86 -1.86
CA SER A 89 6.43 12.77 -0.57
C SER A 89 7.64 13.70 -0.46
N GLY A 90 8.02 14.39 -1.54
CA GLY A 90 9.15 15.32 -1.59
C GLY A 90 10.53 14.65 -1.64
N GLU A 91 10.68 13.45 -1.08
CA GLU A 91 11.93 12.68 -1.07
C GLU A 91 12.34 12.16 -2.46
N ALA A 92 11.35 11.89 -3.32
CA ALA A 92 11.58 11.33 -4.65
C ALA A 92 11.85 12.37 -5.75
N THR A 93 11.92 13.66 -5.42
CA THR A 93 12.38 14.71 -6.38
C THR A 93 13.75 14.39 -6.96
N GLN A 94 14.61 13.70 -6.20
CA GLN A 94 15.92 13.22 -6.65
C GLN A 94 15.84 12.20 -7.80
N LEU A 95 14.71 11.49 -7.98
CA LEU A 95 14.49 10.61 -9.13
C LEU A 95 14.22 11.38 -10.43
N LEU A 96 13.71 12.62 -10.34
CA LEU A 96 13.52 13.52 -11.48
C LEU A 96 14.86 14.07 -12.00
N GLU A 97 15.87 14.16 -11.13
CA GLU A 97 17.17 14.74 -11.44
C GLU A 97 18.17 13.73 -12.01
N ARG A 98 17.76 12.49 -12.31
CA ARG A 98 18.66 11.47 -12.88
C ARG A 98 19.05 11.84 -14.32
N PRO A 99 20.29 12.33 -14.55
CA PRO A 99 20.69 12.84 -15.87
C PRO A 99 20.81 11.73 -16.91
N GLU A 100 20.88 10.47 -16.46
CA GLU A 100 20.95 9.26 -17.28
C GLU A 100 19.59 8.87 -17.91
N MET A 101 18.48 9.37 -17.37
CA MET A 101 17.12 9.10 -17.86
C MET A 101 16.71 10.22 -18.82
N THR A 102 17.00 10.03 -20.12
CA THR A 102 16.53 10.95 -21.16
C THR A 102 15.00 10.96 -21.21
N GLY A 103 14.38 12.02 -20.71
CA GLY A 103 12.91 12.23 -20.77
C GLY A 103 12.15 12.20 -19.45
N GLY A 104 12.83 11.99 -18.30
CA GLY A 104 12.16 11.94 -16.99
C GLY A 104 11.35 10.65 -16.75
N PRO A 105 10.65 10.53 -15.62
CA PRO A 105 9.77 9.38 -15.38
C PRO A 105 8.64 9.37 -16.41
N VAL A 106 8.47 8.23 -17.07
CA VAL A 106 7.38 8.00 -18.02
C VAL A 106 6.32 7.12 -17.38
N ASP A 107 5.06 7.49 -17.58
CA ASP A 107 3.95 6.62 -17.20
C ASP A 107 3.94 5.40 -18.14
N VAL A 108 4.18 4.22 -17.59
CA VAL A 108 3.97 2.95 -18.30
C VAL A 108 2.52 2.50 -18.17
N LEU A 109 2.06 1.58 -19.02
CA LEU A 109 0.64 1.22 -19.11
C LEU A 109 -0.03 0.91 -17.76
N ALA A 110 0.68 0.24 -16.84
CA ALA A 110 0.14 -0.12 -15.53
C ALA A 110 -0.14 1.06 -14.58
N ILE A 111 0.47 2.23 -14.84
CA ILE A 111 0.43 3.40 -13.94
C ILE A 111 -0.12 4.65 -14.62
N GLN A 112 -0.59 4.53 -15.86
CA GLN A 112 -1.06 5.66 -16.64
C GLN A 112 -2.57 5.84 -16.51
N ASP A 113 -3.02 7.09 -16.39
CA ASP A 113 -4.44 7.44 -16.34
C ASP A 113 -5.07 7.68 -17.73
N PRO A 114 -6.41 7.73 -17.84
CA PRO A 114 -7.08 8.33 -18.98
C PRO A 114 -6.60 9.78 -19.24
N PRO A 115 -6.60 10.25 -20.50
CA PRO A 115 -7.19 9.61 -21.69
C PRO A 115 -6.25 8.65 -22.42
N LEU A 116 -4.94 8.64 -22.11
CA LEU A 116 -3.94 7.89 -22.87
C LEU A 116 -3.99 6.37 -22.62
N HIS A 117 -4.37 5.95 -21.41
CA HIS A 117 -4.41 4.53 -21.03
C HIS A 117 -5.39 3.71 -21.88
N GLY A 118 -6.56 4.28 -22.18
CA GLY A 118 -7.64 3.60 -22.91
C GLY A 118 -7.25 3.14 -24.32
N PRO A 119 -6.73 4.03 -25.19
CA PRO A 119 -6.23 3.69 -26.51
C PRO A 119 -5.06 2.70 -26.47
N GLN A 120 -4.07 2.91 -25.60
CA GLN A 120 -2.87 2.07 -25.53
C GLN A 120 -3.17 0.64 -25.07
N ARG A 121 -4.12 0.43 -24.15
CA ARG A 121 -4.55 -0.90 -23.70
C ARG A 121 -5.26 -1.70 -24.80
N LYS A 122 -5.82 -1.05 -25.81
CA LYS A 122 -6.62 -1.69 -26.87
C LYS A 122 -5.77 -2.18 -28.05
N LEU A 123 -4.53 -1.70 -28.18
CA LEU A 123 -3.57 -2.13 -29.20
C LEU A 123 -3.02 -3.52 -28.86
#